data_AF-A0AAX6LHD1-F1
#
_entry.id   AF-A0AAX6LHD1-F1
#
_cell.length_a   1.000
_cell.length_b   1.000
_cell.length_c   1.000
_cell.angle_alpha   90.00
_cell.angle_beta   90.00
_cell.angle_gamma   90.00
#
_symmetry.space_group_name_H-M   'P 1'
#
loop_
_entity.id
_entity.type
_entity.pdbx_description
1 polymer ?
#
loop_
_entity_poly.entity_id
_entity_poly.type
_entity_poly.pdbx_seq_one_letter_code
_entity_poly.pdbx_strand_id
1 'polypeptide(L)'
;MIKRLNEQESYFSMSEFLDSYYWASKDDSLGDLLGSVTLWSGDGELFDQAIADDWHTFFSDVSDEDHTVLESFQAVKQFVNEYLPDVTQTTSVSRNLTYRIRMICEMSEAQRNQEPVWQNWVAAVNWITNPNVVPVNESPFLKKGQSLPNPKKKGFRKNQFPVAQVLPAPRPEIPLASDLEKLDLTQSYHAFINFLSHYQATNGSRELEDYLQKNSVIKEDNQEYIYWKYDFTKGTRKEKEKLLDVLKLFLMIWNYAEIDLPDNALHAQPLRKLSYEIWKTVYLPHNQRVQTEVWQNWLAAVHEAMQ
;
A
#
# COMPACT_ATOMS: atom_id res chain seq x y z
N MET A 1 14.11 28.63 2.78
CA MET A 1 14.60 27.41 3.46
C MET A 1 13.56 26.34 3.21
N ILE A 2 13.95 25.17 2.70
CA ILE A 2 13.03 24.06 2.46
C ILE A 2 12.65 23.49 3.83
N LYS A 3 11.35 23.28 4.09
CA LYS A 3 10.90 22.67 5.35
C LYS A 3 11.40 21.22 5.39
N ARG A 4 12.06 20.86 6.48
CA ARG A 4 12.45 19.48 6.76
C ARG A 4 11.76 18.99 8.03
N LEU A 5 11.54 17.68 8.09
CA LEU A 5 10.79 16.96 9.11
C LEU A 5 11.72 15.93 9.71
N ASN A 6 11.84 15.92 11.04
CA ASN A 6 12.43 14.76 11.70
C ASN A 6 11.45 13.57 11.69
N GLU A 7 11.94 12.40 12.10
CA GLU A 7 11.17 11.15 12.12
C GLU A 7 9.84 11.28 12.90
N GLN A 8 9.87 11.93 14.05
CA GLN A 8 8.71 12.11 14.93
C GLN A 8 7.66 13.05 14.32
N GLU A 9 8.09 14.19 13.77
CA GLU A 9 7.20 15.12 13.08
C GLU A 9 6.56 14.47 11.85
N SER A 10 7.32 13.65 11.11
CA SER A 10 6.82 12.88 9.98
C SER A 10 5.77 11.85 10.42
N TYR A 11 6.04 11.11 11.50
CA TYR A 11 5.10 10.12 12.06
C TYR A 11 3.77 10.76 12.48
N PHE A 12 3.82 11.85 13.24
CA PHE A 12 2.60 12.53 13.68
C PHE A 12 1.83 13.14 12.51
N SER A 13 2.54 13.67 11.51
CA SER A 13 1.90 14.18 10.29
C SER A 13 1.17 13.06 9.55
N MET A 14 1.77 11.85 9.51
CA MET A 14 1.16 10.65 8.91
C MET A 14 -0.10 10.24 9.66
N SER A 15 -0.04 10.19 10.99
CA SER A 15 -1.18 9.82 11.84
C SER A 15 -2.37 10.77 11.66
N GLU A 16 -2.15 12.09 11.73
CA GLU A 16 -3.20 13.10 11.51
C GLU A 16 -3.74 13.06 10.07
N PHE A 17 -2.86 12.83 9.09
CA PHE A 17 -3.25 12.67 7.68
C PHE A 17 -4.19 11.48 7.48
N LEU A 18 -3.89 10.31 8.05
CA LEU A 18 -4.75 9.13 7.96
C LEU A 18 -6.05 9.29 8.77
N ASP A 19 -5.98 9.84 9.99
CA ASP A 19 -7.16 10.10 10.83
C ASP A 19 -8.13 11.06 10.12
N SER A 20 -7.62 12.07 9.41
CA SER A 20 -8.47 12.97 8.61
C SER A 20 -9.34 12.24 7.58
N TYR A 21 -8.82 11.19 6.95
CA TYR A 21 -9.59 10.37 6.00
C TYR A 21 -10.54 9.40 6.72
N TYR A 22 -10.13 8.84 7.85
CA TYR A 22 -11.02 8.03 8.69
C TYR A 22 -12.24 8.84 9.15
N TRP A 23 -12.06 10.09 9.59
CA TRP A 23 -13.22 10.92 9.97
C TRP A 23 -14.11 11.31 8.80
N ALA A 24 -13.52 11.47 7.61
CA ALA A 24 -14.27 11.82 6.41
C ALA A 24 -15.13 10.65 5.89
N SER A 25 -14.64 9.42 6.04
CA SER A 25 -15.22 8.23 5.40
C SER A 25 -15.84 7.23 6.38
N LYS A 26 -15.36 7.19 7.63
CA LYS A 26 -15.61 6.11 8.59
C LYS A 26 -15.22 4.74 8.04
N ASP A 27 -14.14 4.72 7.26
CA ASP A 27 -13.61 3.52 6.64
C ASP A 27 -13.00 2.56 7.68
N ASP A 28 -13.43 1.29 7.66
CA ASP A 28 -13.04 0.30 8.67
C ASP A 28 -11.54 -0.01 8.63
N SER A 29 -10.95 -0.23 7.45
CA SER A 29 -9.51 -0.52 7.35
C SER A 29 -8.63 0.65 7.86
N LEU A 30 -9.03 1.90 7.62
CA LEU A 30 -8.36 3.05 8.25
C LEU A 30 -8.54 3.04 9.77
N GLY A 31 -9.74 2.72 10.25
CA GLY A 31 -10.04 2.66 11.68
C GLY A 31 -9.22 1.59 12.41
N ASP A 32 -9.10 0.41 11.82
CA ASP A 32 -8.31 -0.70 12.35
C ASP A 32 -6.83 -0.31 12.46
N LEU A 33 -6.26 0.26 11.40
CA LEU A 33 -4.87 0.75 11.43
C LEU A 33 -4.67 1.85 12.48
N LEU A 34 -5.56 2.85 12.52
CA LEU A 34 -5.45 3.96 13.46
C LEU A 34 -5.57 3.50 14.91
N GLY A 35 -6.29 2.41 15.18
CA GLY A 35 -6.31 1.76 16.49
C GLY A 35 -4.92 1.37 16.99
N SER A 36 -4.02 1.01 16.07
CA SER A 36 -2.63 0.64 16.38
C SER A 36 -1.66 1.83 16.33
N VAL A 37 -1.92 2.83 15.48
CA VAL A 37 -1.02 3.99 15.23
C VAL A 37 -1.21 5.14 16.24
N THR A 38 -2.38 5.26 16.88
CA THR A 38 -2.71 6.43 17.73
C THR A 38 -2.32 6.31 19.20
N LEU A 39 -1.70 5.20 19.62
CA LEU A 39 -1.29 4.97 21.00
C LEU A 39 0.18 5.38 21.20
N TRP A 40 0.42 6.63 21.58
CA TRP A 40 1.68 7.05 22.18
C TRP A 40 1.57 6.93 23.71
N SER A 41 2.56 6.32 24.35
CA SER A 41 2.70 6.40 25.81
C SER A 41 3.06 7.84 26.20
N GLY A 42 2.68 8.26 27.40
CA GLY A 42 3.02 9.58 27.94
C GLY A 42 4.53 9.84 28.08
N ASP A 43 5.35 8.81 27.88
CA ASP A 43 6.81 8.81 28.04
C ASP A 43 7.55 8.94 26.71
N GLY A 44 6.84 9.09 25.58
CA GLY A 44 7.47 9.27 24.27
C GLY A 44 7.85 7.98 23.56
N GLU A 45 7.20 6.85 23.90
CA GLU A 45 7.32 5.59 23.17
C GLU A 45 6.01 5.26 22.44
N LEU A 46 6.14 4.64 21.27
CA LEU A 46 5.02 4.06 20.56
C LEU A 46 4.53 2.81 21.31
N PHE A 47 3.21 2.67 21.47
CA PHE A 47 2.62 1.55 22.22
C PHE A 47 2.84 0.20 21.51
N ASP A 48 2.94 0.21 20.19
CA ASP A 48 3.36 -0.93 19.39
C ASP A 48 4.79 -0.70 18.88
N GLN A 49 5.75 -1.35 19.55
CA GLN A 49 7.16 -1.26 19.20
C GLN A 49 7.43 -1.80 17.79
N ALA A 50 6.65 -2.75 17.28
CA ALA A 50 6.84 -3.27 15.92
C ALA A 50 6.52 -2.20 14.88
N ILE A 51 5.40 -1.49 15.04
CA ILE A 51 5.02 -0.37 14.17
C ILE A 51 6.05 0.77 14.26
N ALA A 52 6.63 0.99 15.44
CA ALA A 52 7.71 1.96 15.65
C ALA A 52 8.98 1.61 14.88
N ASP A 53 9.43 0.36 15.03
CA ASP A 53 10.65 -0.15 14.39
C ASP A 53 10.49 -0.16 12.86
N ASP A 54 9.31 -0.53 12.38
CA ASP A 54 8.98 -0.49 10.95
C ASP A 54 8.95 0.94 10.43
N TRP A 55 8.33 1.89 11.15
CA TRP A 55 8.35 3.29 10.77
C TRP A 55 9.77 3.85 10.70
N HIS A 56 10.60 3.55 11.69
CA HIS A 56 12.01 3.94 11.69
C HIS A 56 12.74 3.39 10.46
N THR A 57 12.48 2.13 10.12
CA THR A 57 13.02 1.48 8.92
C THR A 57 12.55 2.17 7.65
N PHE A 58 11.26 2.49 7.53
CA PHE A 58 10.69 3.21 6.38
C PHE A 58 11.23 4.63 6.23
N PHE A 59 11.42 5.33 7.34
CA PHE A 59 11.98 6.68 7.34
C PHE A 59 13.45 6.65 6.91
N SER A 60 14.25 5.77 7.53
CA SER A 60 15.69 5.69 7.26
C SER A 60 16.01 5.16 5.86
N ASP A 61 15.17 4.29 5.27
CA ASP A 61 15.33 3.83 3.87
C ASP A 61 15.22 4.96 2.84
N VAL A 62 14.53 6.06 3.18
CA VAL A 62 14.44 7.24 2.29
C VAL A 62 15.71 8.10 2.38
N SER A 63 16.17 8.40 3.59
CA SER A 63 17.37 9.22 3.86
C SER A 63 17.74 9.18 5.34
N ASP A 64 19.03 9.31 5.64
CA ASP A 64 19.59 9.44 7.00
C ASP A 64 19.44 10.86 7.61
N GLU A 65 18.99 11.85 6.83
CA GLU A 65 18.77 13.23 7.28
C GLU A 65 17.30 13.51 7.57
N ASP A 66 17.00 14.67 8.18
CA ASP A 66 15.63 15.20 8.19
C ASP A 66 15.08 15.31 6.77
N HIS A 67 13.86 14.82 6.58
CA HIS A 67 13.23 14.68 5.27
C HIS A 67 12.57 15.97 4.81
N THR A 68 12.69 16.28 3.53
CA THR A 68 11.75 17.19 2.87
C THR A 68 10.31 16.64 2.97
N VAL A 69 9.32 17.50 2.74
CA VAL A 69 7.90 17.09 2.75
C VAL A 69 7.60 15.93 1.79
N LEU A 70 8.34 15.82 0.68
CA LEU A 70 8.19 14.70 -0.26
C LEU A 70 8.86 13.42 0.26
N GLU A 71 10.09 13.52 0.78
CA GLU A 71 10.82 12.38 1.35
C GLU A 71 10.01 11.75 2.50
N SER A 72 9.43 12.57 3.38
CA SER A 72 8.52 12.08 4.43
C SER A 72 7.28 11.40 3.85
N PHE A 73 6.73 11.89 2.74
CA PHE A 73 5.60 11.24 2.07
C PHE A 73 6.00 9.92 1.40
N GLN A 74 7.25 9.75 0.99
CA GLN A 74 7.77 8.46 0.53
C GLN A 74 7.84 7.44 1.68
N ALA A 75 8.19 7.87 2.90
CA ALA A 75 8.07 7.02 4.09
C ALA A 75 6.59 6.62 4.34
N VAL A 76 5.64 7.56 4.18
CA VAL A 76 4.20 7.25 4.24
C VAL A 76 3.80 6.21 3.18
N LYS A 77 4.34 6.28 1.95
CA LYS A 77 4.11 5.26 0.92
C LYS A 77 4.51 3.87 1.42
N GLN A 78 5.69 3.73 2.02
CA GLN A 78 6.16 2.44 2.54
C GLN A 78 5.23 1.92 3.65
N PHE A 79 4.85 2.82 4.56
CA PHE A 79 3.97 2.51 5.67
C PHE A 79 2.59 2.01 5.21
N VAL A 80 1.93 2.70 4.28
CA VAL A 80 0.61 2.26 3.78
C VAL A 80 0.71 1.01 2.91
N ASN A 81 1.87 0.73 2.30
CA ASN A 81 2.08 -0.50 1.55
C ASN A 81 2.10 -1.72 2.48
N GLU A 82 2.66 -1.57 3.69
CA GLU A 82 2.64 -2.62 4.72
C GLU A 82 1.26 -2.76 5.34
N TYR A 83 0.69 -1.63 5.81
CA TYR A 83 -0.42 -1.66 6.75
C TYR A 83 -1.80 -1.36 6.14
N LEU A 84 -1.85 -0.87 4.89
CA LEU A 84 -3.07 -0.67 4.10
C LEU A 84 -2.90 -1.20 2.67
N PRO A 85 -2.51 -2.46 2.48
CA PRO A 85 -2.18 -3.00 1.16
C PRO A 85 -3.37 -2.94 0.21
N ASP A 86 -3.11 -2.82 -1.10
CA ASP A 86 -4.16 -2.66 -2.13
C ASP A 86 -4.84 -3.98 -2.51
N VAL A 87 -5.25 -4.74 -1.51
CA VAL A 87 -5.83 -6.08 -1.65
C VAL A 87 -7.35 -6.09 -1.55
N THR A 88 -7.97 -7.19 -1.98
CA THR A 88 -9.43 -7.31 -2.02
C THR A 88 -10.12 -7.23 -0.66
N GLN A 89 -9.39 -7.52 0.43
CA GLN A 89 -9.85 -7.49 1.81
C GLN A 89 -9.87 -6.07 2.38
N THR A 90 -9.03 -5.18 1.85
CA THR A 90 -8.98 -3.77 2.22
C THR A 90 -10.19 -3.04 1.63
N THR A 91 -10.79 -2.15 2.42
CA THR A 91 -11.93 -1.33 2.00
C THR A 91 -11.58 -0.41 0.81
N SER A 92 -12.61 -0.03 0.05
CA SER A 92 -12.42 0.76 -1.18
C SER A 92 -11.74 2.12 -0.95
N VAL A 93 -12.05 2.83 0.15
CA VAL A 93 -11.45 4.15 0.41
C VAL A 93 -9.96 4.00 0.74
N SER A 94 -9.61 3.03 1.61
CA SER A 94 -8.22 2.72 1.94
C SER A 94 -7.41 2.33 0.70
N ARG A 95 -7.95 1.45 -0.15
CA ARG A 95 -7.29 1.08 -1.42
C ARG A 95 -7.10 2.27 -2.36
N ASN A 96 -8.12 3.12 -2.49
CA ASN A 96 -8.01 4.35 -3.29
C ASN A 96 -6.94 5.28 -2.72
N LEU A 97 -6.83 5.39 -1.39
CA LEU A 97 -5.81 6.19 -0.72
C LEU A 97 -4.40 5.65 -1.01
N THR A 98 -4.15 4.36 -0.75
CA THR A 98 -2.86 3.69 -1.01
C THR A 98 -2.43 3.85 -2.47
N TYR A 99 -3.35 3.59 -3.41
CA TYR A 99 -3.10 3.82 -4.83
C TYR A 99 -2.69 5.27 -5.14
N ARG A 100 -3.40 6.26 -4.59
CA ARG A 100 -3.13 7.68 -4.82
C ARG A 100 -1.79 8.10 -4.22
N ILE A 101 -1.44 7.62 -3.02
CA ILE A 101 -0.15 7.88 -2.38
C ILE A 101 0.99 7.40 -3.30
N ARG A 102 0.92 6.15 -3.79
CA ARG A 102 1.91 5.61 -4.74
C ARG A 102 2.07 6.48 -5.98
N MET A 103 0.96 6.85 -6.61
CA MET A 103 0.97 7.69 -7.81
C MET A 103 1.60 9.06 -7.56
N ILE A 104 1.27 9.71 -6.44
CA ILE A 104 1.77 11.04 -6.09
C ILE A 104 3.31 11.07 -5.94
N CYS A 105 3.89 9.99 -5.42
CA CYS A 105 5.35 9.85 -5.30
C CYS A 105 6.05 9.81 -6.68
N GLU A 106 5.35 9.43 -7.75
CA GLU A 106 5.88 9.42 -9.13
C GLU A 106 5.59 10.70 -9.91
N MET A 107 4.69 11.55 -9.41
CA MET A 107 4.28 12.76 -10.11
C MET A 107 5.36 13.83 -10.10
N SER A 108 5.44 14.60 -11.19
CA SER A 108 6.14 15.88 -11.20
C SER A 108 5.56 16.81 -10.13
N GLU A 109 6.37 17.74 -9.62
CA GLU A 109 5.94 18.70 -8.61
C GLU A 109 4.68 19.49 -9.04
N ALA A 110 4.61 19.90 -10.32
CA ALA A 110 3.48 20.64 -10.85
C ALA A 110 2.16 19.84 -10.82
N GLN A 111 2.21 18.54 -11.12
CA GLN A 111 1.04 17.65 -11.04
C GLN A 111 0.68 17.37 -9.58
N ARG A 112 1.67 17.02 -8.76
CA ARG A 112 1.50 16.70 -7.34
C ARG A 112 0.88 17.86 -6.55
N ASN A 113 1.27 19.10 -6.81
CA ASN A 113 0.69 20.28 -6.14
C ASN A 113 -0.80 20.51 -6.46
N GLN A 114 -1.35 19.84 -7.47
CA GLN A 114 -2.79 19.89 -7.80
C GLN A 114 -3.58 18.73 -7.18
N GLU A 115 -2.91 17.70 -6.65
CA GLU A 115 -3.58 16.52 -6.08
C GLU A 115 -4.14 16.82 -4.67
N PRO A 116 -5.46 16.62 -4.43
CA PRO A 116 -6.06 16.88 -3.12
C PRO A 116 -5.44 16.06 -1.98
N VAL A 117 -5.03 14.82 -2.27
CA VAL A 117 -4.39 13.95 -1.27
C VAL A 117 -3.04 14.53 -0.85
N TRP A 118 -2.25 15.04 -1.79
CA TRP A 118 -0.99 15.72 -1.49
C TRP A 118 -1.21 17.01 -0.70
N GLN A 119 -2.21 17.81 -1.08
CA GLN A 119 -2.54 19.05 -0.36
C GLN A 119 -2.96 18.77 1.09
N ASN A 120 -3.68 17.68 1.34
CA ASN A 120 -4.04 17.24 2.68
C ASN A 120 -2.82 16.82 3.50
N TRP A 121 -1.86 16.11 2.89
CA TRP A 121 -0.58 15.77 3.51
C TRP A 121 0.21 17.03 3.91
N VAL A 122 0.37 17.98 2.97
CA VAL A 122 1.07 19.25 3.23
C VAL A 122 0.38 20.03 4.36
N ALA A 123 -0.96 19.98 4.43
CA ALA A 123 -1.71 20.59 5.51
C ALA A 123 -1.45 19.91 6.87
N ALA A 124 -1.38 18.58 6.92
CA ALA A 124 -1.07 17.83 8.14
C ALA A 124 0.36 18.14 8.64
N VAL A 125 1.33 18.16 7.73
CA VAL A 125 2.71 18.60 8.02
C VAL A 125 2.74 20.01 8.58
N ASN A 126 2.03 20.94 7.94
CA ASN A 126 1.96 22.32 8.40
C ASN A 126 1.24 22.45 9.75
N TRP A 127 0.32 21.54 10.09
CA TRP A 127 -0.35 21.50 11.37
C TRP A 127 0.61 21.06 12.49
N ILE A 128 1.28 19.93 12.32
CA ILE A 128 2.20 19.35 13.31
C ILE A 128 3.40 20.25 13.58
N THR A 129 3.97 20.85 12.52
CA THR A 129 5.18 21.68 12.64
C THR A 129 4.87 23.15 13.00
N ASN A 130 3.61 23.51 13.25
CA ASN A 130 3.27 24.89 13.59
C ASN A 130 3.56 25.15 15.08
N PRO A 131 4.48 26.06 15.43
CA PRO A 131 4.80 26.35 16.83
C PRO A 131 3.63 27.01 17.59
N ASN A 132 2.64 27.55 16.88
CA ASN A 132 1.40 28.07 17.47
C ASN A 132 0.32 26.99 17.63
N VAL A 133 0.52 25.82 17.04
CA VAL A 133 -0.25 24.60 17.35
C VAL A 133 0.48 23.94 18.51
N VAL A 134 0.45 24.61 19.67
CA VAL A 134 0.73 23.93 20.94
C VAL A 134 -0.40 22.92 21.14
N PRO A 135 -0.17 21.70 21.66
CA PRO A 135 -1.25 20.84 22.13
C PRO A 135 -1.92 21.46 23.37
N VAL A 136 -2.65 22.57 23.20
CA VAL A 136 -3.62 23.12 24.16
C VAL A 136 -4.57 24.13 23.49
N ASN A 137 -5.85 23.75 23.55
CA ASN A 137 -7.12 24.50 23.52
C ASN A 137 -7.49 25.53 22.45
N GLU A 138 -6.57 26.22 21.76
CA GLU A 138 -6.97 27.27 20.82
C GLU A 138 -6.07 27.30 19.58
N SER A 139 -6.62 26.72 18.51
CA SER A 139 -6.00 26.65 17.19
C SER A 139 -5.94 28.01 16.49
N PRO A 140 -4.85 28.33 15.74
CA PRO A 140 -4.66 29.61 15.04
C PRO A 140 -5.58 29.83 13.82
N PHE A 141 -6.46 28.87 13.49
CA PHE A 141 -7.46 29.02 12.44
C PHE A 141 -8.75 29.74 12.90
N LEU A 142 -8.84 30.14 14.18
CA LEU A 142 -9.96 30.92 14.72
C LEU A 142 -9.62 32.41 14.79
N LYS A 143 -10.47 33.27 14.21
CA LYS A 143 -10.36 34.72 14.38
C LYS A 143 -10.60 35.08 15.86
N LYS A 144 -9.93 36.12 16.36
CA LYS A 144 -10.09 36.62 17.74
C LYS A 144 -11.58 36.88 18.04
N GLY A 145 -12.17 36.10 18.96
CA GLY A 145 -13.59 36.16 19.33
C GLY A 145 -14.49 35.09 18.69
N GLN A 146 -13.95 34.22 17.84
CA GLN A 146 -14.68 33.12 17.23
C GLN A 146 -14.49 31.83 18.06
N SER A 147 -15.57 31.33 18.67
CA SER A 147 -15.58 30.03 19.34
C SER A 147 -16.04 28.95 18.36
N LEU A 148 -15.42 27.76 18.42
CA LEU A 148 -15.96 26.59 17.73
C LEU A 148 -17.41 26.32 18.21
N PRO A 149 -18.28 25.81 17.33
CA PRO A 149 -19.63 25.42 17.72
C PRO A 149 -19.62 24.49 18.95
N ASN A 150 -20.51 24.81 19.89
CA ASN A 150 -20.64 24.28 21.25
C ASN A 150 -20.23 22.78 21.43
N PRO A 151 -19.30 22.45 22.36
CA PRO A 151 -18.81 21.09 22.65
C PRO A 151 -19.84 20.15 23.31
N LYS A 152 -21.12 20.53 23.37
CA LYS A 152 -22.19 19.71 23.97
C LYS A 152 -22.81 18.69 23.01
N LYS A 153 -22.35 18.60 21.75
CA LYS A 153 -22.66 17.47 20.86
C LYS A 153 -21.59 16.40 21.05
N LYS A 154 -21.99 15.19 21.46
CA LYS A 154 -21.11 13.99 21.42
C LYS A 154 -20.44 13.93 20.04
N GLY A 155 -19.10 13.87 20.00
CA GLY A 155 -18.32 13.70 18.78
C GLY A 155 -17.53 14.92 18.28
N PHE A 156 -17.59 16.08 18.94
CA PHE A 156 -16.75 17.23 18.56
C PHE A 156 -15.35 17.13 19.19
N ARG A 157 -14.31 17.01 18.36
CA ARG A 157 -12.92 16.85 18.78
C ARG A 157 -12.22 18.22 18.85
N LYS A 158 -11.93 18.69 20.06
CA LYS A 158 -11.26 19.99 20.31
C LYS A 158 -9.75 19.80 20.07
N ASN A 159 -9.13 20.64 19.24
CA ASN A 159 -7.67 20.68 18.92
C ASN A 159 -7.13 19.61 17.97
N GLN A 160 -7.91 19.13 17.01
CA GLN A 160 -7.42 18.15 16.03
C GLN A 160 -7.32 18.70 14.63
N PHE A 161 -6.48 18.07 13.81
CA PHE A 161 -6.34 18.38 12.40
C PHE A 161 -7.70 18.28 11.68
N PRO A 162 -8.02 19.18 10.74
CA PRO A 162 -9.29 19.14 10.03
C PRO A 162 -9.52 17.82 9.28
N VAL A 163 -10.79 17.42 9.20
CA VAL A 163 -11.23 16.28 8.40
C VAL A 163 -10.95 16.52 6.91
N ALA A 164 -10.54 15.49 6.19
CA ALA A 164 -10.29 15.58 4.75
C ALA A 164 -11.56 16.02 4.00
N GLN A 165 -11.45 17.06 3.19
CA GLN A 165 -12.60 17.62 2.45
C GLN A 165 -12.93 16.83 1.18
N VAL A 166 -11.93 16.16 0.62
CA VAL A 166 -12.03 15.40 -0.63
C VAL A 166 -11.54 13.99 -0.35
N LEU A 167 -12.38 13.00 -0.60
CA LEU A 167 -11.97 11.59 -0.50
C LEU A 167 -11.04 11.22 -1.67
N PRO A 168 -10.17 10.21 -1.50
CA PRO A 168 -9.27 9.76 -2.56
C PRO A 168 -10.08 9.32 -3.78
N ALA A 169 -9.72 9.84 -4.95
CA ALA A 169 -10.42 9.50 -6.18
C ALA A 169 -10.29 7.99 -6.49
N PRO A 170 -11.35 7.36 -7.04
CA PRO A 170 -11.34 5.94 -7.35
C PRO A 170 -10.11 5.52 -8.18
N ARG A 171 -9.63 4.31 -7.88
CA ARG A 171 -8.62 3.62 -8.71
C ARG A 171 -9.17 3.38 -10.11
N PRO A 172 -8.32 3.34 -11.16
CA PRO A 172 -8.74 2.90 -12.47
C PRO A 172 -9.34 1.49 -12.40
N GLU A 173 -10.40 1.24 -13.17
CA GLU A 173 -10.88 -0.11 -13.39
C GLU A 173 -9.83 -0.90 -14.16
N ILE A 174 -9.62 -2.16 -13.77
CA ILE A 174 -8.69 -3.05 -14.46
C ILE A 174 -9.40 -3.58 -15.70
N PRO A 175 -8.94 -3.23 -16.92
CA PRO A 175 -9.61 -3.66 -18.13
C PRO A 175 -9.43 -5.16 -18.31
N LEU A 176 -10.54 -5.88 -18.32
CA LEU A 176 -10.60 -7.30 -18.66
C LEU A 176 -10.45 -7.44 -20.17
N ALA A 177 -9.45 -8.19 -20.62
CA ALA A 177 -9.34 -8.59 -22.02
C ALA A 177 -10.22 -9.83 -22.27
N SER A 178 -10.84 -9.90 -23.45
CA SER A 178 -11.50 -11.11 -23.93
C SER A 178 -10.47 -12.09 -24.50
N ASP A 179 -10.84 -13.37 -24.57
CA ASP A 179 -10.10 -14.40 -25.33
C ASP A 179 -8.66 -14.69 -24.85
N LEU A 180 -8.41 -14.48 -23.55
CA LEU A 180 -7.17 -14.87 -22.90
C LEU A 180 -7.10 -16.39 -22.67
N GLU A 181 -5.87 -16.93 -22.75
CA GLU A 181 -5.55 -18.31 -22.37
C GLU A 181 -6.07 -18.61 -20.97
N LYS A 182 -6.50 -19.84 -20.75
CA LYS A 182 -7.06 -20.27 -19.46
C LYS A 182 -6.30 -21.48 -18.93
N LEU A 183 -6.01 -21.44 -17.64
CA LEU A 183 -5.27 -22.49 -16.95
C LEU A 183 -6.16 -23.13 -15.90
N ASP A 184 -5.93 -24.42 -15.66
CA ASP A 184 -6.42 -25.10 -14.47
C ASP A 184 -5.57 -24.77 -13.23
N LEU A 185 -5.95 -25.30 -12.08
CA LEU A 185 -5.27 -25.05 -10.81
C LEU A 185 -3.78 -25.45 -10.86
N THR A 186 -3.47 -26.65 -11.37
CA THR A 186 -2.12 -27.18 -11.40
C THR A 186 -1.23 -26.36 -12.33
N GLN A 187 -1.71 -26.10 -13.55
CA GLN A 187 -1.03 -25.23 -14.51
C GLN A 187 -0.81 -23.84 -13.95
N SER A 188 -1.81 -23.26 -13.27
CA SER A 188 -1.70 -21.90 -12.72
C SER A 188 -0.62 -21.79 -11.64
N TYR A 189 -0.47 -22.81 -10.79
CA TYR A 189 0.55 -22.80 -9.75
C TYR A 189 1.95 -23.00 -10.34
N HIS A 190 2.10 -23.90 -11.32
CA HIS A 190 3.34 -24.03 -12.05
C HIS A 190 3.72 -22.74 -12.77
N ALA A 191 2.77 -22.05 -13.40
CA ALA A 191 3.02 -20.75 -14.02
C ALA A 191 3.49 -19.71 -13.00
N PHE A 192 2.90 -19.68 -11.80
CA PHE A 192 3.34 -18.80 -10.72
C PHE A 192 4.79 -19.09 -10.27
N ILE A 193 5.13 -20.37 -10.05
CA ILE A 193 6.50 -20.76 -9.66
C ILE A 193 7.51 -20.46 -10.78
N ASN A 194 7.16 -20.73 -12.03
CA ASN A 194 8.01 -20.42 -13.19
C ASN A 194 8.25 -18.91 -13.32
N PHE A 195 7.20 -18.11 -13.13
CA PHE A 195 7.28 -16.65 -13.16
C PHE A 195 8.27 -16.13 -12.11
N LEU A 196 8.15 -16.58 -10.86
CA LEU A 196 9.11 -16.22 -9.81
C LEU A 196 10.53 -16.74 -10.10
N SER A 197 10.66 -17.92 -10.69
CA SER A 197 11.96 -18.50 -11.06
C SER A 197 12.68 -17.68 -12.14
N HIS A 198 11.95 -17.12 -13.10
CA HIS A 198 12.52 -16.20 -14.12
C HIS A 198 13.16 -14.98 -13.45
N TYR A 199 12.52 -14.39 -12.44
CA TYR A 199 13.07 -13.27 -11.67
C TYR A 199 14.26 -13.64 -10.78
N GLN A 200 14.26 -14.86 -10.24
CA GLN A 200 15.39 -15.33 -9.44
C GLN A 200 16.65 -15.47 -10.30
N ALA A 201 16.51 -15.99 -11.52
CA ALA A 201 17.62 -16.15 -12.45
C ALA A 201 18.30 -14.82 -12.83
N THR A 202 17.54 -13.72 -12.83
CA THR A 202 18.06 -12.39 -13.20
C THR A 202 18.61 -11.60 -12.01
N ASN A 203 18.08 -11.80 -10.80
CA ASN A 203 18.34 -10.91 -9.66
C ASN A 203 19.06 -11.57 -8.47
N GLY A 204 19.12 -12.91 -8.38
CA GLY A 204 19.88 -13.63 -7.36
C GLY A 204 19.47 -13.33 -5.90
N SER A 205 18.18 -13.08 -5.63
CA SER A 205 17.69 -12.78 -4.29
C SER A 205 17.70 -14.04 -3.42
N ARG A 206 18.36 -13.99 -2.26
CA ARG A 206 18.36 -15.14 -1.33
C ARG A 206 16.96 -15.41 -0.77
N GLU A 207 16.20 -14.37 -0.48
CA GLU A 207 14.81 -14.47 0.01
C GLU A 207 13.92 -15.20 -1.00
N LEU A 208 14.07 -14.88 -2.28
CA LEU A 208 13.33 -15.54 -3.36
C LEU A 208 13.84 -16.97 -3.63
N GLU A 209 15.15 -17.20 -3.52
CA GLU A 209 15.72 -18.55 -3.61
C GLU A 209 15.15 -19.46 -2.54
N ASP A 210 15.16 -19.01 -1.28
CA ASP A 210 14.64 -19.74 -0.14
C ASP A 210 13.13 -20.02 -0.30
N TYR A 211 12.38 -19.07 -0.85
CA TYR A 211 10.97 -19.25 -1.19
C TYR A 211 10.76 -20.34 -2.25
N LEU A 212 11.48 -20.26 -3.38
CA LEU A 212 11.35 -21.20 -4.50
C LEU A 212 11.75 -22.62 -4.09
N GLN A 213 12.80 -22.77 -3.29
CA GLN A 213 13.24 -24.08 -2.78
C GLN A 213 12.15 -24.74 -1.91
N LYS A 214 11.42 -23.97 -1.10
CA LYS A 214 10.36 -24.47 -0.22
C LYS A 214 9.06 -24.77 -0.99
N ASN A 215 8.71 -23.91 -1.94
CA ASN A 215 7.34 -23.85 -2.47
C ASN A 215 7.19 -24.36 -3.91
N SER A 216 8.27 -24.72 -4.60
CA SER A 216 8.21 -25.16 -6.01
C SER A 216 7.47 -26.48 -6.27
N VAL A 217 7.32 -27.33 -5.24
CA VAL A 217 6.66 -28.64 -5.39
C VAL A 217 5.22 -28.56 -4.91
N ILE A 218 4.27 -29.01 -5.74
CA ILE A 218 2.86 -29.16 -5.37
C ILE A 218 2.73 -30.31 -4.37
N LYS A 219 2.35 -29.98 -3.14
CA LYS A 219 2.07 -30.95 -2.07
C LYS A 219 0.91 -30.45 -1.22
N GLU A 220 0.18 -31.38 -0.60
CA GLU A 220 -0.95 -31.05 0.29
C GLU A 220 -0.51 -30.50 1.66
N ASP A 221 0.79 -30.53 1.97
CA ASP A 221 1.41 -29.87 3.13
C ASP A 221 2.12 -28.55 2.77
N ASN A 222 2.16 -28.18 1.49
CA ASN A 222 2.70 -26.90 1.04
C ASN A 222 1.65 -25.81 1.27
N GLN A 223 1.86 -24.99 2.30
CA GLN A 223 0.94 -23.94 2.71
C GLN A 223 0.69 -22.89 1.60
N GLU A 224 1.70 -22.58 0.79
CA GLU A 224 1.55 -21.65 -0.34
C GLU A 224 0.63 -22.21 -1.42
N TYR A 225 0.79 -23.49 -1.74
CA TYR A 225 -0.11 -24.16 -2.66
C TYR A 225 -1.56 -24.19 -2.12
N ILE A 226 -1.74 -24.37 -0.81
CA ILE A 226 -3.06 -24.34 -0.16
C ILE A 226 -3.70 -22.95 -0.29
N TYR A 227 -2.95 -21.88 -0.03
CA TYR A 227 -3.46 -20.51 -0.20
C TYR A 227 -3.79 -20.21 -1.65
N TRP A 228 -2.89 -20.54 -2.58
CA TRP A 228 -3.13 -20.38 -4.01
C TRP A 228 -4.38 -21.12 -4.47
N LYS A 229 -4.55 -22.37 -4.02
CA LYS A 229 -5.73 -23.20 -4.27
C LYS A 229 -7.01 -22.56 -3.71
N TYR A 230 -6.96 -22.05 -2.49
CA TYR A 230 -8.10 -21.34 -1.90
C TYR A 230 -8.51 -20.13 -2.74
N ASP A 231 -7.54 -19.33 -3.20
CA ASP A 231 -7.82 -18.16 -4.02
C ASP A 231 -8.29 -18.48 -5.43
N PHE A 232 -7.66 -19.47 -6.07
CA PHE A 232 -8.06 -19.97 -7.38
C PHE A 232 -9.51 -20.44 -7.34
N THR A 233 -9.90 -21.18 -6.30
CA THR A 233 -11.23 -21.78 -6.17
C THR A 233 -12.24 -20.84 -5.51
N LYS A 234 -11.78 -19.78 -4.85
CA LYS A 234 -12.53 -18.96 -3.89
C LYS A 234 -13.25 -19.80 -2.84
N GLY A 235 -12.55 -20.81 -2.31
CA GLY A 235 -13.05 -21.74 -1.30
C GLY A 235 -14.14 -22.72 -1.78
N THR A 236 -14.41 -22.79 -3.10
CA THR A 236 -15.41 -23.72 -3.65
C THR A 236 -14.79 -25.07 -4.01
N ARG A 237 -15.52 -26.17 -3.78
CA ARG A 237 -15.04 -27.54 -4.11
C ARG A 237 -14.98 -27.87 -5.61
N LYS A 238 -15.16 -26.88 -6.51
CA LYS A 238 -15.22 -27.07 -7.97
C LYS A 238 -13.87 -26.88 -8.65
N GLU A 239 -12.83 -27.49 -8.08
CA GLU A 239 -11.44 -27.25 -8.48
C GLU A 239 -11.15 -27.78 -9.89
N LYS A 240 -11.73 -28.93 -10.25
CA LYS A 240 -11.46 -29.65 -11.51
C LYS A 240 -12.18 -29.07 -12.74
N GLU A 241 -13.16 -28.20 -12.54
CA GLU A 241 -13.96 -27.61 -13.63
C GLU A 241 -13.64 -26.13 -13.85
N LYS A 242 -12.91 -25.52 -12.92
CA LYS A 242 -12.63 -24.09 -12.92
C LYS A 242 -11.38 -23.82 -13.74
N LEU A 243 -11.55 -22.97 -14.75
CA LEU A 243 -10.46 -22.40 -15.52
C LEU A 243 -10.45 -20.90 -15.30
N LEU A 244 -9.28 -20.34 -15.00
CA LEU A 244 -9.08 -18.90 -14.87
C LEU A 244 -8.25 -18.40 -16.04
N ASP A 245 -8.63 -17.25 -16.58
CA ASP A 245 -7.83 -16.58 -17.60
C ASP A 245 -6.53 -16.02 -17.03
N VAL A 246 -5.50 -15.88 -17.89
CA VAL A 246 -4.16 -15.43 -17.47
C VAL A 246 -4.16 -14.06 -16.79
N LEU A 247 -5.13 -13.19 -17.07
CA LEU A 247 -5.23 -11.91 -16.37
C LEU A 247 -5.75 -12.09 -14.95
N LYS A 248 -6.79 -12.90 -14.74
CA LYS A 248 -7.27 -13.22 -13.38
C LYS A 248 -6.17 -13.85 -12.52
N LEU A 249 -5.37 -14.73 -13.11
CA LEU A 249 -4.22 -15.33 -12.42
C LEU A 249 -3.15 -14.29 -12.11
N PHE A 250 -2.85 -13.38 -13.04
CA PHE A 250 -1.93 -12.27 -12.77
C PHE A 250 -2.45 -11.34 -11.65
N LEU A 251 -3.76 -11.13 -11.54
CA LEU A 251 -4.35 -10.39 -10.42
C LEU A 251 -4.25 -11.14 -9.09
N MET A 252 -4.23 -12.48 -9.09
CA MET A 252 -3.92 -13.26 -7.89
C MET A 252 -2.46 -13.06 -7.48
N ILE A 253 -1.51 -13.08 -8.43
CA ILE A 253 -0.10 -12.78 -8.18
C ILE A 253 0.06 -11.37 -7.58
N TRP A 254 -0.64 -10.39 -8.13
CA TRP A 254 -0.64 -9.04 -7.57
C TRP A 254 -1.17 -9.01 -6.14
N ASN A 255 -2.31 -9.65 -5.86
CA ASN A 255 -2.87 -9.69 -4.50
C ASN A 255 -1.91 -10.39 -3.52
N TYR A 256 -1.19 -11.43 -3.96
CA TYR A 256 -0.13 -12.08 -3.21
C TYR A 256 1.04 -11.13 -2.96
N ALA A 257 1.55 -10.46 -4.00
CA ALA A 257 2.68 -9.53 -3.88
C ALA A 257 2.38 -8.34 -2.94
N GLU A 258 1.12 -7.90 -2.86
CA GLU A 258 0.71 -6.85 -1.92
C GLU A 258 0.68 -7.32 -0.45
N ILE A 259 0.61 -8.64 -0.18
CA ILE A 259 0.51 -9.21 1.17
C ILE A 259 1.88 -9.72 1.62
N ASP A 260 2.50 -10.55 0.80
CA ASP A 260 3.67 -11.33 1.19
C ASP A 260 4.99 -10.66 0.80
N LEU A 261 4.94 -9.72 -0.17
CA LEU A 261 6.10 -9.02 -0.70
C LEU A 261 5.81 -7.52 -0.98
N PRO A 262 5.20 -6.76 -0.06
CA PRO A 262 4.88 -5.36 -0.29
C PRO A 262 6.12 -4.53 -0.70
N ASP A 263 5.91 -3.53 -1.57
CA ASP A 263 6.95 -2.56 -1.95
C ASP A 263 7.29 -1.63 -0.77
N ASN A 264 8.04 -2.13 0.20
CA ASN A 264 8.51 -1.39 1.37
C ASN A 264 9.89 -1.89 1.84
N ALA A 265 10.52 -1.14 2.74
CA ALA A 265 11.88 -1.40 3.21
C ALA A 265 12.08 -2.68 4.03
N LEU A 266 11.02 -3.39 4.41
CA LEU A 266 11.13 -4.68 5.10
C LEU A 266 11.57 -5.81 4.16
N HIS A 267 11.47 -5.61 2.84
CA HIS A 267 11.83 -6.60 1.82
C HIS A 267 13.08 -6.22 1.03
N ALA A 268 13.75 -7.24 0.47
CA ALA A 268 14.92 -7.03 -0.37
C ALA A 268 14.56 -6.23 -1.65
N GLN A 269 15.49 -5.37 -2.09
CA GLN A 269 15.32 -4.49 -3.27
C GLN A 269 14.79 -5.20 -4.54
N PRO A 270 15.28 -6.41 -4.92
CA PRO A 270 14.71 -7.11 -6.08
C PRO A 270 13.22 -7.44 -5.95
N LEU A 271 12.76 -7.74 -4.75
CA LEU A 271 11.37 -8.11 -4.47
C LEU A 271 10.48 -6.87 -4.40
N ARG A 272 10.96 -5.79 -3.77
CA ARG A 272 10.32 -4.46 -3.82
C ARG A 272 10.06 -4.02 -5.26
N LYS A 273 11.10 -4.12 -6.10
CA LYS A 273 11.00 -3.80 -7.53
C LYS A 273 9.98 -4.69 -8.25
N LEU A 274 9.99 -6.00 -8.00
CA LEU A 274 9.02 -6.90 -8.62
C LEU A 274 7.57 -6.55 -8.23
N SER A 275 7.31 -6.37 -6.94
CA SER A 275 5.99 -5.99 -6.41
C SER A 275 5.48 -4.68 -7.02
N TYR A 276 6.36 -3.68 -7.09
CA TYR A 276 6.10 -2.41 -7.74
C TYR A 276 5.77 -2.55 -9.23
N GLU A 277 6.56 -3.31 -10.00
CA GLU A 277 6.34 -3.48 -11.45
C GLU A 277 5.07 -4.31 -11.74
N ILE A 278 4.72 -5.27 -10.89
CA ILE A 278 3.43 -5.98 -10.94
C ILE A 278 2.28 -4.99 -10.75
N TRP A 279 2.33 -4.18 -9.67
CA TRP A 279 1.31 -3.18 -9.38
C TRP A 279 1.12 -2.22 -10.56
N LYS A 280 2.20 -1.67 -11.14
CA LYS A 280 2.10 -0.80 -12.32
C LYS A 280 1.43 -1.52 -13.49
N THR A 281 1.86 -2.75 -13.77
CA THR A 281 1.40 -3.54 -14.92
C THR A 281 -0.10 -3.85 -14.84
N VAL A 282 -0.63 -4.11 -13.65
CA VAL A 282 -2.07 -4.39 -13.44
C VAL A 282 -2.96 -3.25 -13.94
N TYR A 283 -2.62 -2.01 -13.60
CA TYR A 283 -3.42 -0.84 -13.94
C TYR A 283 -3.26 -0.32 -15.37
N LEU A 284 -2.33 -0.88 -16.15
CA LEU A 284 -2.16 -0.49 -17.55
C LEU A 284 -3.31 -1.02 -18.41
N PRO A 285 -3.74 -0.23 -19.42
CA PRO A 285 -4.57 -0.73 -20.51
C PRO A 285 -3.93 -1.94 -21.20
N HIS A 286 -4.76 -2.87 -21.72
CA HIS A 286 -4.26 -4.13 -22.29
C HIS A 286 -3.13 -3.94 -23.32
N ASN A 287 -3.27 -3.00 -24.25
CA ASN A 287 -2.27 -2.72 -25.28
C ASN A 287 -0.92 -2.22 -24.74
N GLN A 288 -0.90 -1.61 -23.55
CA GLN A 288 0.32 -1.19 -22.87
C GLN A 288 0.86 -2.29 -21.97
N ARG A 289 -0.05 -3.01 -21.27
CA ARG A 289 0.28 -4.14 -20.40
C ARG A 289 1.09 -5.20 -21.15
N VAL A 290 0.67 -5.58 -22.36
CA VAL A 290 1.37 -6.61 -23.16
C VAL A 290 2.80 -6.24 -23.57
N GLN A 291 3.17 -4.97 -23.42
CA GLN A 291 4.51 -4.47 -23.72
C GLN A 291 5.43 -4.44 -22.49
N THR A 292 4.92 -4.71 -21.28
CA THR A 292 5.76 -4.70 -20.07
C THR A 292 6.55 -5.99 -19.94
N GLU A 293 7.77 -5.88 -19.43
CA GLU A 293 8.64 -7.02 -19.16
C GLU A 293 7.98 -8.01 -18.18
N VAL A 294 7.34 -7.50 -17.13
CA VAL A 294 6.57 -8.32 -16.18
C VAL A 294 5.50 -9.14 -16.86
N TRP A 295 4.72 -8.54 -17.75
CA TRP A 295 3.66 -9.27 -18.43
C TRP A 295 4.23 -10.30 -19.42
N GLN A 296 5.30 -9.97 -20.14
CA GLN A 296 5.96 -10.89 -21.06
C GLN A 296 6.55 -12.09 -20.32
N ASN A 297 7.20 -11.87 -19.17
CA ASN A 297 7.69 -12.93 -18.30
C ASN A 297 6.55 -13.79 -17.77
N TRP A 298 5.42 -13.18 -17.39
CA TRP A 298 4.22 -13.91 -16.98
C TRP A 298 3.69 -14.83 -18.10
N LEU A 299 3.60 -14.33 -19.33
CA LEU A 299 3.15 -15.15 -20.46
C LEU A 299 4.13 -16.28 -20.80
N ALA A 300 5.45 -16.03 -20.71
CA ALA A 300 6.46 -17.08 -20.88
C ALA A 300 6.29 -18.20 -19.84
N ALA A 301 6.09 -17.82 -18.57
CA ALA A 301 5.86 -18.77 -17.48
C ALA A 301 4.56 -19.57 -17.66
N VAL A 302 3.50 -18.94 -18.17
CA VAL A 302 2.25 -19.62 -18.57
C VAL A 302 2.50 -20.65 -19.67
N HIS A 303 3.24 -20.28 -20.71
CA HIS A 303 3.53 -21.18 -21.82
C HIS A 303 4.38 -22.37 -21.40
N GLU A 304 5.33 -22.18 -20.49
CA GLU A 304 6.11 -23.26 -19.88
C GLU A 304 5.24 -24.22 -19.05
N ALA A 305 4.27 -23.70 -18.30
CA ALA A 305 3.40 -24.50 -17.44
C ALA A 305 2.34 -25.32 -18.22
N MET A 306 2.12 -24.99 -19.49
CA MET A 306 1.19 -25.70 -20.37
C MET A 306 1.83 -26.86 -21.15
N GLN A 307 3.17 -26.96 -21.16
CA GLN A 307 3.93 -28.02 -21.83
C GLN A 307 4.05 -29.28 -20.96
#